data_AF-A0A8D8DRN4-F1
#
_entry.id   AF-A0A8D8DRN4-F1
#
_cell.length_a   1.000
_cell.length_b   1.000
_cell.length_c   1.000
_cell.angle_alpha   90.00
_cell.angle_beta   90.00
_cell.angle_gamma   90.00
#
_symmetry.space_group_name_H-M   'P 1'
#
loop_
_entity.id
_entity.type
_entity.pdbx_description
1 polymer ?
#
loop_
_entity_poly.entity_id
_entity_poly.type
_entity_poly.pdbx_seq_one_letter_code
_entity_poly.pdbx_strand_id
1 'polypeptide(L)'
;NYFRLKQHDYKAEVGFRQNYGYLVIDCGSLSYAMLPKAYPLILGVTGTLTALNQYEKAAIDRLYNINRSSIMPSFFGCSNLAFNPEENFTHLATKPLWMGKIFTQAHAAVGANRAVIIFFYDDKLLEEFRAQYCGQFDRLQVLTENTEEDKHEHLISEAGVAKTVTLATRGMGRGVDYKSSVVVEKNGGVHVIQSFFSLDVKEETQIRGRTARKDNRGSYELIVLDEHLKTQQLIEEGQQEVTYAGLD
;
A
#
# COMPACT_ATOMS: atom_id res chain seq x y z
N ASN A 1 -14.03 42.09 10.91
CA ASN A 1 -14.44 41.69 9.54
C ASN A 1 -14.58 40.17 9.42
N TYR A 2 -15.57 39.60 10.13
CA TYR A 2 -15.82 38.15 10.15
C TYR A 2 -16.76 37.69 9.02
N PHE A 3 -17.68 38.57 8.61
CA PHE A 3 -18.52 38.35 7.44
C PHE A 3 -17.81 38.90 6.20
N ARG A 4 -17.67 38.06 5.17
CA ARG A 4 -17.16 38.45 3.86
C ARG A 4 -18.18 38.11 2.79
N LEU A 5 -18.45 39.07 1.90
CA LEU A 5 -19.24 38.81 0.70
C LEU A 5 -18.40 37.95 -0.25
N LYS A 6 -19.00 36.91 -0.82
CA LYS A 6 -18.33 36.03 -1.77
C LYS A 6 -18.08 36.80 -3.08
N GLN A 7 -16.82 36.88 -3.52
CA GLN A 7 -16.44 37.68 -4.70
C GLN A 7 -16.57 36.91 -6.03
N HIS A 8 -16.50 35.56 -5.99
CA HIS A 8 -16.63 34.68 -7.15
C HIS A 8 -17.67 33.57 -6.85
N ASP A 9 -18.47 33.16 -7.84
CA ASP A 9 -19.55 32.17 -7.70
C ASP A 9 -20.57 32.47 -6.59
N TYR A 10 -20.88 33.75 -6.38
CA TYR A 10 -21.94 34.18 -5.47
C TYR A 10 -23.30 34.10 -6.17
N LYS A 11 -24.21 33.31 -5.62
CA LYS A 11 -25.64 33.33 -5.98
C LYS A 11 -26.39 33.96 -4.81
N ALA A 12 -27.14 35.01 -5.08
CA ALA A 12 -27.89 35.76 -4.08
C ALA A 12 -28.97 34.92 -3.37
N GLU A 13 -29.45 33.87 -4.02
CA GLU A 13 -30.38 32.90 -3.46
C GLU A 13 -29.92 31.47 -3.78
N VAL A 14 -30.03 30.59 -2.79
CA VAL A 14 -29.80 29.15 -2.94
C VAL A 14 -31.06 28.43 -2.46
N GLY A 15 -31.84 27.90 -3.40
CA GLY A 15 -33.20 27.40 -3.12
C GLY A 15 -34.18 28.55 -2.87
N PHE A 16 -34.94 28.50 -1.77
CA PHE A 16 -35.87 29.57 -1.34
C PHE A 16 -35.29 30.48 -0.24
N ARG A 17 -33.97 30.54 -0.08
CA ARG A 17 -33.30 31.30 0.98
C ARG A 17 -32.28 32.27 0.41
N GLN A 18 -32.23 33.48 0.98
CA GLN A 18 -31.20 34.48 0.70
C GLN A 18 -29.84 34.00 1.23
N ASN A 19 -28.82 34.12 0.40
CA ASN A 19 -27.45 33.74 0.71
C ASN A 19 -26.68 34.99 1.20
N TYR A 20 -26.42 35.09 2.50
CA TYR A 20 -25.79 36.27 3.10
C TYR A 20 -24.24 36.25 3.06
N GLY A 21 -23.63 35.34 2.30
CA GLY A 21 -22.17 35.16 2.25
C GLY A 21 -21.68 34.01 3.12
N TYR A 22 -20.40 34.01 3.49
CA TYR A 22 -19.80 32.97 4.34
C TYR A 22 -19.13 33.57 5.58
N LEU A 23 -19.11 32.76 6.64
CA LEU A 23 -18.36 33.03 7.87
C LEU A 23 -17.13 32.13 7.88
N VAL A 24 -15.93 32.70 7.91
CA VAL A 24 -14.71 31.94 8.16
C VAL A 24 -14.56 31.79 9.66
N ILE A 25 -14.87 30.60 10.17
CA ILE A 25 -14.57 30.24 11.55
C ILE A 25 -13.20 29.58 11.53
N ASP A 26 -12.21 30.22 12.14
CA ASP A 26 -10.93 29.59 12.41
C ASP A 26 -11.12 28.63 13.60
N CYS A 27 -11.31 27.35 13.30
CA CYS A 27 -11.56 26.31 14.31
C CYS A 27 -10.30 25.83 15.02
N GLY A 28 -9.16 26.54 14.88
CA GLY A 28 -7.88 26.12 15.41
C GLY A 28 -7.24 25.00 14.57
N SER A 29 -5.95 24.78 14.78
CA SER A 29 -5.19 23.72 14.11
C SER A 29 -4.72 22.68 15.11
N LEU A 30 -4.89 21.40 14.76
CA LEU A 30 -4.43 20.27 15.57
C LEU A 30 -3.33 19.53 14.82
N SER A 31 -2.16 19.44 15.43
CA SER A 31 -1.06 18.63 14.90
C SER A 31 -1.07 17.24 15.52
N TYR A 32 -1.26 16.20 14.70
CA TYR A 32 -1.15 14.81 15.14
C TYR A 32 0.21 14.49 15.75
N ALA A 33 1.29 15.15 15.32
CA ALA A 33 2.63 14.96 15.89
C ALA A 33 2.78 15.60 17.28
N MET A 34 1.96 16.59 17.62
CA MET A 34 2.00 17.24 18.94
C MET A 34 1.02 16.62 19.93
N LEU A 35 -0.02 15.95 19.44
CA LEU A 35 -1.07 15.34 20.25
C LEU A 35 -0.52 14.35 21.29
N PRO A 36 0.44 13.44 20.98
CA PRO A 36 1.02 12.54 21.98
C PRO A 36 1.72 13.27 23.13
N LYS A 37 2.23 14.49 22.92
CA LYS A 37 2.94 15.26 23.96
C LYS A 37 2.03 15.76 25.07
N ALA A 38 0.71 15.75 24.86
CA ALA A 38 -0.26 16.06 25.90
C ALA A 38 -0.40 14.92 26.93
N TYR A 39 0.13 13.73 26.64
CA TYR A 39 0.00 12.56 27.51
C TYR A 39 1.24 12.41 28.40
N PRO A 40 1.07 12.04 29.68
CA PRO A 40 2.18 11.87 30.62
C PRO A 40 3.05 10.65 30.32
N LEU A 41 2.54 9.68 29.56
CA LEU A 41 3.26 8.48 29.16
C LEU A 41 2.92 8.12 27.71
N ILE A 42 3.95 7.97 26.88
CA ILE A 42 3.83 7.62 25.47
C ILE A 42 4.44 6.23 25.27
N LEU A 43 3.65 5.31 24.74
CA LEU A 43 4.06 3.94 24.38
C LEU A 43 3.72 3.69 22.91
N GLY A 44 4.45 2.78 22.26
CA GLY A 44 4.20 2.45 20.86
C GLY A 44 4.67 1.04 20.53
N VAL A 45 4.02 0.45 19.51
CA VAL A 45 4.39 -0.84 18.93
C VAL A 45 4.60 -0.67 17.44
N THR A 46 5.65 -1.29 16.91
CA THR A 46 5.93 -1.28 15.48
C THR A 46 6.67 -2.55 15.08
N GLY A 47 6.31 -3.09 13.91
CA GLY A 47 7.00 -4.24 13.31
C GLY A 47 8.33 -3.87 12.64
N THR A 48 8.63 -2.58 12.48
CA THR A 48 9.77 -2.08 11.71
C THR A 48 10.76 -1.28 12.55
N LEU A 49 10.80 -1.52 13.87
CA LEU A 49 11.66 -0.79 14.81
C LEU A 49 13.14 -0.83 14.41
N THR A 50 13.58 -1.96 13.89
CA THR A 50 14.96 -2.18 13.43
C THR A 50 15.29 -1.45 12.12
N ALA A 51 14.27 -1.12 11.32
CA ALA A 51 14.41 -0.43 10.03
C ALA A 51 14.28 1.10 10.16
N LEU A 52 14.26 1.66 11.38
CA LEU A 52 14.21 3.11 11.58
C LEU A 52 15.54 3.78 11.20
N ASN A 53 15.45 4.84 10.40
CA ASN A 53 16.59 5.67 10.04
C ASN A 53 17.03 6.56 11.23
N GLN A 54 18.18 7.21 11.10
CA GLN A 54 18.75 8.01 12.19
C GLN A 54 17.87 9.20 12.58
N TYR A 55 17.22 9.85 11.61
CA TYR A 55 16.36 10.99 11.84
C TYR A 55 15.08 10.61 12.58
N GLU A 56 14.49 9.47 12.25
CA GLU A 56 13.31 8.93 12.93
C GLU A 56 13.63 8.49 14.35
N LYS A 57 14.78 7.82 14.55
CA LYS A 57 15.26 7.50 15.91
C LYS A 57 15.45 8.76 16.73
N ALA A 58 16.08 9.78 16.16
CA ALA A 58 16.26 11.07 16.82
C ALA A 58 14.93 11.78 17.08
N ALA A 59 13.94 11.66 16.19
CA ALA A 59 12.61 12.21 16.40
C ALA A 59 11.87 11.51 17.55
N ILE A 60 11.91 10.17 17.59
CA ILE A 60 11.29 9.36 18.64
C ILE A 60 11.91 9.68 20.02
N ASP A 61 13.23 9.79 20.07
CA ASP A 61 13.96 10.12 21.30
C ASP A 61 13.73 11.59 21.70
N ARG A 62 14.03 12.54 20.82
CA ARG A 62 14.01 13.99 21.17
C ARG A 62 12.62 14.59 21.25
N LEU A 63 11.68 14.17 20.41
CA LEU A 63 10.34 14.79 20.37
C LEU A 63 9.36 14.09 21.32
N TYR A 64 9.46 12.77 21.48
CA TYR A 64 8.50 11.97 22.25
C TYR A 64 9.09 11.35 23.52
N ASN A 65 10.40 11.53 23.78
CA ASN A 65 11.10 11.01 24.96
C ASN A 65 10.98 9.48 25.12
N ILE A 66 10.90 8.76 24.00
CA ILE A 66 10.85 7.29 23.98
C ILE A 66 12.29 6.78 23.82
N ASN A 67 12.96 6.60 24.95
CA ASN A 67 14.37 6.20 25.02
C ASN A 67 14.58 4.71 25.32
N ARG A 68 13.50 3.95 25.54
CA ARG A 68 13.54 2.51 25.76
C ARG A 68 12.81 1.78 24.66
N SER A 69 13.44 0.74 24.16
CA SER A 69 12.85 -0.21 23.24
C SER A 69 13.10 -1.64 23.71
N SER A 70 12.18 -2.52 23.37
CA SER A 70 12.37 -3.96 23.49
C SER A 70 12.04 -4.59 22.15
N ILE A 71 12.81 -5.60 21.77
CA ILE A 71 12.56 -6.38 20.56
C ILE A 71 11.97 -7.70 21.02
N MET A 72 10.72 -7.96 20.64
CA MET A 72 10.11 -9.27 20.85
C MET A 72 10.46 -10.14 19.65
N PRO A 73 11.14 -11.28 19.83
CA PRO A 73 11.38 -12.20 18.73
C PRO A 73 10.05 -12.72 18.21
N SER A 74 10.01 -13.07 16.92
CA SER A 74 8.84 -13.72 16.34
C SER A 74 8.56 -15.04 17.07
N PHE A 75 7.30 -15.30 17.39
CA PHE A 75 6.85 -16.58 17.93
C PHE A 75 7.02 -17.71 16.91
N PHE A 76 6.91 -17.37 15.63
CA PHE A 76 7.15 -18.25 14.49
C PHE A 76 8.60 -18.04 14.00
N GLY A 77 9.17 -18.98 13.26
CA GLY A 77 10.54 -18.89 12.77
C GLY A 77 10.77 -17.70 11.82
N CYS A 78 11.90 -17.72 11.11
CA CYS A 78 12.15 -16.78 10.03
C CYS A 78 11.10 -16.98 8.92
N SER A 79 10.70 -15.89 8.25
CA SER A 79 9.81 -16.00 7.09
C SER A 79 10.45 -16.87 6.00
N ASN A 80 9.65 -17.74 5.39
CA ASN A 80 10.05 -18.57 4.25
C ASN A 80 10.02 -17.81 2.91
N LEU A 81 9.84 -16.49 2.94
CA LEU A 81 9.87 -15.64 1.76
C LEU A 81 11.31 -15.41 1.29
N ALA A 82 11.68 -16.05 0.17
CA ALA A 82 12.89 -15.68 -0.56
C ALA A 82 12.56 -14.54 -1.53
N PHE A 83 13.25 -13.42 -1.40
CA PHE A 83 13.23 -12.34 -2.39
C PHE A 83 14.63 -12.17 -2.93
N ASN A 84 14.80 -12.46 -4.21
CA ASN A 84 16.02 -12.20 -4.96
C ASN A 84 15.79 -10.97 -5.85
N PRO A 85 16.42 -9.82 -5.56
CA PRO A 85 16.24 -8.61 -6.37
C PRO A 85 16.55 -8.80 -7.85
N GLU A 86 17.45 -9.72 -8.23
CA GLU A 86 17.77 -9.95 -9.66
C GLU A 86 16.64 -10.68 -10.41
N GLU A 87 15.85 -11.50 -9.71
CA GLU A 87 14.79 -12.31 -10.32
C GLU A 87 13.39 -11.73 -10.08
N ASN A 88 13.19 -11.04 -8.96
CA ASN A 88 11.88 -10.61 -8.49
C ASN A 88 11.62 -9.11 -8.68
N PHE A 89 12.61 -8.34 -9.13
CA PHE A 89 12.42 -6.96 -9.58
C PHE A 89 12.35 -6.91 -11.11
N THR A 90 11.36 -6.21 -11.64
CA THR A 90 11.28 -5.92 -13.08
C THR A 90 10.78 -4.50 -13.28
N HIS A 91 11.47 -3.73 -14.12
CA HIS A 91 11.01 -2.40 -14.55
C HIS A 91 10.64 -2.44 -16.03
N LEU A 92 9.57 -1.73 -16.40
CA LEU A 92 9.03 -1.73 -17.76
C LEU A 92 8.85 -0.29 -18.24
N ALA A 93 9.32 -0.02 -19.46
CA ALA A 93 9.28 1.32 -20.06
C ALA A 93 7.87 1.83 -20.37
N THR A 94 6.92 0.94 -20.70
CA THR A 94 5.58 1.33 -21.14
C THR A 94 4.49 0.68 -20.31
N LYS A 95 3.42 1.44 -20.08
CA LYS A 95 2.25 1.01 -19.32
C LYS A 95 1.58 -0.27 -19.86
N PRO A 96 1.42 -0.49 -21.19
CA PRO A 96 0.87 -1.75 -21.70
C PRO A 96 1.75 -2.96 -21.38
N LEU A 97 3.07 -2.84 -21.50
CA LEU A 97 4.00 -3.92 -21.16
C LEU A 97 3.98 -4.22 -19.65
N TRP A 98 3.99 -3.18 -18.84
CA TRP A 98 3.87 -3.26 -17.38
C TRP A 98 2.57 -3.96 -16.95
N MET A 99 1.42 -3.51 -17.46
CA MET A 99 0.12 -4.16 -17.21
C MET A 99 0.08 -5.61 -17.70
N GLY A 100 0.61 -5.89 -18.90
CA GLY A 100 0.69 -7.24 -19.45
C GLY A 100 1.57 -8.18 -18.64
N LYS A 101 2.68 -7.68 -18.09
CA LYS A 101 3.57 -8.45 -17.21
C LYS A 101 2.88 -8.78 -15.88
N ILE A 102 2.23 -7.80 -15.25
CA ILE A 102 1.42 -8.01 -14.03
C ILE A 102 0.34 -9.05 -14.29
N PHE A 103 -0.39 -8.92 -15.39
CA PHE A 103 -1.43 -9.87 -15.78
C PHE A 103 -0.87 -11.28 -15.97
N THR A 104 0.24 -11.43 -16.70
CA THR A 104 0.87 -12.73 -16.97
C THR A 104 1.26 -13.44 -15.68
N GLN A 105 1.87 -12.72 -14.73
CA GLN A 105 2.28 -13.28 -13.44
C GLN A 105 1.07 -13.65 -12.57
N ALA A 106 0.07 -12.77 -12.51
CA ALA A 106 -1.16 -13.05 -11.78
C ALA A 106 -1.88 -14.28 -12.36
N HIS A 107 -1.97 -14.38 -13.69
CA HIS A 107 -2.61 -15.49 -14.38
C HIS A 107 -1.85 -16.81 -14.16
N ALA A 108 -0.51 -16.79 -14.21
CA ALA A 108 0.31 -17.97 -13.91
C ALA A 108 0.11 -18.45 -12.47
N ALA A 109 0.08 -17.54 -11.49
CA ALA A 109 -0.15 -17.88 -10.09
C ALA A 109 -1.58 -18.42 -9.85
N VAL A 110 -2.60 -17.85 -10.50
CA VAL A 110 -3.97 -18.38 -10.47
C VAL A 110 -4.05 -19.77 -11.10
N GLY A 111 -3.36 -20.01 -12.22
CA GLY A 111 -3.25 -21.32 -12.86
C GLY A 111 -2.62 -22.38 -11.96
N ALA A 112 -1.71 -21.98 -11.07
CA ALA A 112 -1.14 -22.82 -10.04
C ALA A 112 -2.06 -23.02 -8.80
N ASN A 113 -3.33 -22.60 -8.85
CA ASN A 113 -4.29 -22.65 -7.74
C ASN A 113 -3.84 -21.85 -6.50
N ARG A 114 -3.14 -20.73 -6.72
CA ARG A 114 -2.73 -19.78 -5.66
C ARG A 114 -3.69 -18.60 -5.61
N ALA A 115 -3.61 -17.83 -4.54
CA ALA A 115 -4.24 -16.52 -4.44
C ALA A 115 -3.23 -15.43 -4.81
N VAL A 116 -3.71 -14.33 -5.41
CA VAL A 116 -2.86 -13.22 -5.85
C VAL A 116 -3.37 -11.91 -5.29
N ILE A 117 -2.47 -11.10 -4.71
CA ILE A 117 -2.78 -9.75 -4.25
C ILE A 117 -1.88 -8.78 -5.00
N ILE A 118 -2.47 -7.82 -5.70
CA ILE A 118 -1.76 -6.84 -6.54
C ILE A 118 -1.95 -5.46 -5.92
N PHE A 119 -0.86 -4.83 -5.48
CA PHE A 119 -0.87 -3.50 -4.89
C PHE A 119 -0.56 -2.43 -5.93
N PHE A 120 -1.48 -1.50 -6.11
CA PHE A 120 -1.35 -0.33 -6.97
C PHE A 120 -1.07 0.95 -6.17
N TYR A 121 -0.34 1.88 -6.79
CA TYR A 121 -0.01 3.16 -6.16
C TYR A 121 -1.26 4.05 -5.98
N ASP A 122 -2.15 4.07 -6.98
CA ASP A 122 -3.37 4.88 -6.98
C ASP A 122 -4.60 4.08 -7.48
N ASP A 123 -5.79 4.61 -7.18
CA ASP A 123 -7.08 4.04 -7.58
C ASP A 123 -7.26 4.03 -9.12
N LYS A 124 -6.61 4.96 -9.82
CA LYS A 124 -6.78 5.14 -11.26
C LYS A 124 -6.13 4.00 -12.04
N LEU A 125 -4.87 3.68 -11.75
CA LEU A 125 -4.12 2.58 -12.33
C LEU A 125 -4.78 1.23 -12.00
N LEU A 126 -5.29 1.10 -10.78
CA LEU A 126 -6.07 -0.06 -10.36
C LEU A 126 -7.31 -0.25 -11.25
N GLU A 127 -8.10 0.81 -11.43
CA GLU A 127 -9.33 0.75 -12.22
C GLU A 127 -9.06 0.52 -13.71
N GLU A 128 -7.99 1.10 -14.25
CA GLU A 128 -7.57 0.83 -15.64
C GLU A 128 -7.17 -0.63 -15.83
N PHE A 129 -6.40 -1.21 -14.89
CA PHE A 129 -6.05 -2.63 -14.91
C PHE A 129 -7.32 -3.50 -14.81
N ARG A 130 -8.23 -3.14 -13.90
CA ARG A 130 -9.52 -3.84 -13.74
C ARG A 130 -10.33 -3.78 -15.03
N ALA A 131 -10.48 -2.62 -15.64
CA ALA A 131 -11.25 -2.44 -16.88
C ALA A 131 -10.68 -3.27 -18.03
N GLN A 132 -9.35 -3.41 -18.09
CA GLN A 132 -8.69 -4.18 -19.14
C GLN A 132 -8.77 -5.71 -18.95
N TYR A 133 -8.74 -6.19 -17.70
CA TYR A 133 -8.58 -7.63 -17.40
C TYR A 133 -9.71 -8.27 -16.58
N CYS A 134 -10.80 -7.55 -16.27
CA CYS A 134 -11.90 -8.09 -15.45
C CYS A 134 -12.53 -9.38 -15.99
N GLY A 135 -12.60 -9.55 -17.31
CA GLY A 135 -13.15 -10.75 -17.94
C GLY A 135 -12.20 -11.94 -18.02
N GLN A 136 -10.94 -11.79 -17.60
CA GLN A 136 -9.90 -12.81 -17.71
C GLN A 136 -9.65 -13.59 -16.41
N PHE A 137 -10.27 -13.16 -15.31
CA PHE A 137 -10.17 -13.80 -14.00
C PHE A 137 -11.56 -14.20 -13.52
N ASP A 138 -11.72 -15.46 -13.11
CA ASP A 138 -12.99 -15.97 -12.58
C ASP A 138 -13.40 -15.24 -11.29
N ARG A 139 -12.42 -14.86 -10.47
CA ARG A 139 -12.61 -14.20 -9.17
C ARG A 139 -11.69 -13.00 -9.06
N LEU A 140 -12.18 -11.85 -9.47
CA LEU A 140 -11.49 -10.57 -9.32
C LEU A 140 -12.20 -9.70 -8.27
N GLN A 141 -11.46 -9.21 -7.30
CA GLN A 141 -11.95 -8.36 -6.23
C GLN A 141 -11.15 -7.08 -6.14
N VAL A 142 -11.77 -6.02 -5.66
CA VAL A 142 -11.13 -4.71 -5.43
C VAL A 142 -11.25 -4.38 -3.96
N LEU A 143 -10.13 -4.02 -3.36
CA LEU A 143 -10.04 -3.61 -1.96
C LEU A 143 -9.26 -2.29 -1.88
N THR A 144 -9.97 -1.21 -1.60
CA THR A 144 -9.40 0.13 -1.44
C THR A 144 -9.80 0.73 -0.10
N GLU A 145 -9.16 1.82 0.31
CA GLU A 145 -9.52 2.59 1.52
C GLU A 145 -10.97 3.11 1.50
N ASN A 146 -11.55 3.24 0.31
CA ASN A 146 -12.93 3.70 0.09
C ASN A 146 -13.96 2.56 0.09
N THR A 147 -13.53 1.32 0.33
CA THR A 147 -14.43 0.17 0.37
C THR A 147 -15.32 0.25 1.61
N GLU A 148 -16.61 -0.02 1.45
CA GLU A 148 -17.56 -0.04 2.57
C GLU A 148 -17.07 -0.98 3.68
N GLU A 149 -17.12 -0.49 4.92
CA GLU A 149 -16.59 -1.17 6.11
C GLU A 149 -17.21 -2.57 6.27
N ASP A 150 -18.51 -2.70 6.00
CA ASP A 150 -19.25 -3.96 6.05
C ASP A 150 -18.74 -5.03 5.07
N LYS A 151 -18.14 -4.62 3.95
CA LYS A 151 -17.58 -5.53 2.93
C LYS A 151 -16.11 -5.81 3.14
N HIS A 152 -15.44 -4.99 3.95
CA HIS A 152 -14.00 -4.98 4.10
C HIS A 152 -13.48 -6.32 4.64
N GLU A 153 -14.05 -6.82 5.73
CA GLU A 153 -13.66 -8.10 6.33
C GLU A 153 -13.92 -9.28 5.38
N HIS A 154 -15.03 -9.25 4.65
CA HIS A 154 -15.38 -10.30 3.70
C HIS A 154 -14.35 -10.37 2.56
N LEU A 155 -14.01 -9.23 1.95
CA LEU A 155 -13.03 -9.16 0.87
C LEU A 155 -11.62 -9.56 1.33
N ILE A 156 -11.22 -9.16 2.54
CA ILE A 156 -9.95 -9.57 3.13
C ILE A 156 -9.88 -11.08 3.33
N SER A 157 -10.96 -11.69 3.82
CA SER A 157 -11.05 -13.14 3.99
C SER A 157 -11.02 -13.88 2.66
N GLU A 158 -11.67 -13.32 1.64
CA GLU A 158 -11.76 -13.92 0.30
C GLU A 158 -10.44 -13.83 -0.49
N ALA A 159 -9.63 -12.80 -0.22
CA ALA A 159 -8.34 -12.56 -0.87
C ALA A 159 -7.33 -13.70 -0.69
N GLY A 160 -7.47 -14.53 0.35
CA GLY A 160 -6.62 -15.71 0.56
C GLY A 160 -7.19 -17.03 0.04
N VAL A 161 -8.30 -17.00 -0.70
CA VAL A 161 -8.92 -18.19 -1.30
C VAL A 161 -8.27 -18.49 -2.65
N ALA A 162 -8.13 -19.78 -2.99
CA ALA A 162 -7.53 -20.21 -4.24
C ALA A 162 -8.22 -19.59 -5.47
N LYS A 163 -7.40 -19.21 -6.47
CA LYS A 163 -7.80 -18.55 -7.71
C LYS A 163 -8.43 -17.16 -7.53
N THR A 164 -8.40 -16.58 -6.34
CA THR A 164 -8.81 -15.19 -6.14
C THR A 164 -7.67 -14.24 -6.52
N VAL A 165 -8.00 -13.21 -7.30
CA VAL A 165 -7.15 -12.05 -7.55
C VAL A 165 -7.76 -10.85 -6.83
N THR A 166 -7.01 -10.25 -5.92
CA THR A 166 -7.41 -9.04 -5.20
C THR A 166 -6.55 -7.87 -5.65
N LEU A 167 -7.18 -6.88 -6.25
CA LEU A 167 -6.56 -5.59 -6.56
C LEU A 167 -6.68 -4.71 -5.33
N ALA A 168 -5.55 -4.25 -4.81
CA ALA A 168 -5.47 -3.49 -3.59
C ALA A 168 -4.75 -2.15 -3.82
N THR A 169 -5.13 -1.11 -3.08
CA THR A 169 -4.36 0.14 -3.08
C THR A 169 -3.18 0.03 -2.12
N ARG A 170 -2.19 0.92 -2.30
CA ARG A 170 -1.05 1.12 -1.38
C ARG A 170 -1.46 1.12 0.09
N GLY A 171 -2.56 1.80 0.43
CA GLY A 171 -3.08 1.88 1.80
C GLY A 171 -3.43 0.52 2.42
N MET A 172 -3.94 -0.41 1.61
CA MET A 172 -4.30 -1.76 2.04
C MET A 172 -3.09 -2.67 2.29
N GLY A 173 -1.88 -2.22 1.95
CA GLY A 173 -0.64 -2.88 2.36
C GLY A 173 -0.36 -2.77 3.87
N ARG A 174 -1.06 -1.86 4.57
CA ARG A 174 -0.90 -1.61 6.00
C ARG A 174 -2.14 -2.05 6.78
N GLY A 175 -1.94 -2.66 7.94
CA GLY A 175 -3.03 -2.98 8.88
C GLY A 175 -3.95 -4.13 8.47
N VAL A 176 -3.86 -4.66 7.25
CA VAL A 176 -4.69 -5.76 6.75
C VAL A 176 -4.04 -7.14 6.96
N ASP A 177 -4.80 -8.12 7.45
CA ASP A 177 -4.37 -9.51 7.62
C ASP A 177 -5.06 -10.44 6.62
N TYR A 178 -4.35 -10.79 5.54
CA TYR A 178 -4.84 -11.71 4.52
C TYR A 178 -4.61 -13.16 4.95
N LYS A 179 -5.66 -13.84 5.39
CA LYS A 179 -5.59 -15.25 5.80
C LYS A 179 -5.68 -16.14 4.57
N SER A 180 -4.66 -16.95 4.36
CA SER A 180 -4.62 -17.93 3.28
C SER A 180 -5.37 -19.21 3.61
N SER A 181 -6.01 -19.79 2.59
CA SER A 181 -6.63 -21.11 2.67
C SER A 181 -5.59 -22.23 2.60
N VAL A 182 -5.92 -23.41 3.12
CA VAL A 182 -5.04 -24.59 3.11
C VAL A 182 -4.63 -24.99 1.69
N VAL A 183 -5.51 -24.80 0.71
CA VAL A 183 -5.22 -25.08 -0.70
C VAL A 183 -4.14 -24.15 -1.23
N VAL A 184 -4.25 -22.86 -0.95
CA VAL A 184 -3.26 -21.84 -1.37
C VAL A 184 -1.90 -22.15 -0.76
N GLU A 185 -1.84 -22.47 0.53
CA GLU A 185 -0.60 -22.81 1.22
C GLU A 185 0.12 -24.03 0.64
N LYS A 186 -0.64 -25.09 0.34
CA LYS A 186 -0.08 -26.29 -0.32
C LYS A 186 0.50 -25.98 -1.71
N ASN A 187 -0.04 -24.97 -2.38
CA ASN A 187 0.37 -24.58 -3.73
C ASN A 187 1.43 -23.46 -3.75
N GLY A 188 2.09 -23.19 -2.61
CA GLY A 188 3.16 -22.19 -2.52
C GLY A 188 2.73 -20.86 -1.91
N GLY A 189 1.53 -20.78 -1.33
CA GLY A 189 1.03 -19.64 -0.59
C GLY A 189 0.58 -18.47 -1.47
N VAL A 190 0.26 -17.34 -0.83
CA VAL A 190 -0.20 -16.13 -1.52
C VAL A 190 0.94 -15.54 -2.36
N HIS A 191 0.65 -15.18 -3.61
CA HIS A 191 1.57 -14.42 -4.44
C HIS A 191 1.24 -12.93 -4.34
N VAL A 192 2.20 -12.11 -3.92
CA VAL A 192 2.02 -10.65 -3.81
C VAL A 192 2.78 -9.99 -4.94
N ILE A 193 2.11 -9.12 -5.68
CA ILE A 193 2.72 -8.27 -6.71
C ILE A 193 2.60 -6.83 -6.23
N GLN A 194 3.72 -6.15 -6.06
CA GLN A 194 3.75 -4.72 -5.85
C GLN A 194 4.02 -4.02 -7.17
N SER A 195 3.12 -3.15 -7.61
CA SER A 195 3.15 -2.57 -8.95
C SER A 195 3.91 -1.23 -9.01
N PHE A 196 4.54 -0.80 -7.91
CA PHE A 196 5.16 0.52 -7.76
C PHE A 196 6.35 0.46 -6.81
N PHE A 197 7.34 1.32 -7.00
CA PHE A 197 8.47 1.40 -6.09
C PHE A 197 8.11 2.21 -4.84
N SER A 198 8.39 1.65 -3.66
CA SER A 198 8.20 2.32 -2.37
C SER A 198 9.45 3.14 -2.02
N LEU A 199 9.28 4.43 -1.72
CA LEU A 199 10.39 5.27 -1.25
C LEU A 199 10.83 4.95 0.19
N ASP A 200 9.95 4.33 0.97
CA ASP A 200 10.25 3.88 2.32
C ASP A 200 10.37 2.35 2.31
N VAL A 201 11.56 1.85 2.63
CA VAL A 201 11.86 0.42 2.77
C VAL A 201 10.87 -0.28 3.73
N LYS A 202 10.34 0.43 4.73
CA LYS A 202 9.35 -0.12 5.67
C LYS A 202 8.02 -0.41 5.01
N GLU A 203 7.62 0.40 4.03
CA GLU A 203 6.40 0.16 3.29
C GLU A 203 6.54 -1.11 2.45
N GLU A 204 7.64 -1.24 1.71
CA GLU A 204 7.91 -2.45 0.94
C GLU A 204 7.98 -3.67 1.86
N THR A 205 8.69 -3.56 2.99
CA THR A 205 8.79 -4.64 3.99
C THR A 205 7.41 -5.03 4.52
N GLN A 206 6.52 -4.06 4.74
CA GLN A 206 5.15 -4.34 5.20
C GLN A 206 4.30 -5.02 4.13
N ILE A 207 4.43 -4.61 2.86
CA ILE A 207 3.74 -5.22 1.72
C ILE A 207 4.25 -6.66 1.51
N ARG A 208 5.57 -6.85 1.52
CA ARG A 208 6.23 -8.18 1.48
C ARG A 208 5.74 -9.08 2.60
N GLY A 209 5.61 -8.55 3.82
CA GLY A 209 5.06 -9.25 4.97
C GLY A 209 3.54 -9.55 4.91
N ARG A 210 2.84 -9.21 3.82
CA ARG A 210 1.46 -9.66 3.58
C ARG A 210 1.38 -11.08 3.02
N THR A 211 2.51 -11.65 2.60
CA THR A 211 2.62 -13.09 2.26
C THR A 211 3.50 -13.84 3.28
N ALA A 212 3.55 -15.18 3.17
CA ALA A 212 4.42 -16.07 3.95
C ALA A 212 4.35 -15.86 5.48
N ARG A 213 3.14 -15.71 6.03
CA ARG A 213 2.92 -15.51 7.47
C ARG A 213 2.93 -16.83 8.24
N LYS A 214 3.59 -16.89 9.41
CA LYS A 214 3.59 -18.06 10.32
C LYS A 214 4.15 -19.34 9.68
N ASP A 215 5.38 -19.29 9.16
CA ASP A 215 6.07 -20.38 8.43
C ASP A 215 5.40 -20.82 7.11
N ASN A 216 4.34 -20.14 6.69
CA ASN A 216 3.71 -20.35 5.40
C ASN A 216 4.66 -20.01 4.24
N ARG A 217 4.44 -20.66 3.10
CA ARG A 217 5.15 -20.32 1.87
C ARG A 217 4.52 -19.07 1.27
N GLY A 218 5.25 -18.42 0.39
CA GLY A 218 4.78 -17.22 -0.27
C GLY A 218 5.82 -16.75 -1.26
N SER A 219 5.40 -15.85 -2.14
CA SER A 219 6.30 -15.22 -3.10
C SER A 219 5.89 -13.79 -3.30
N TYR A 220 6.87 -12.94 -3.57
CA TYR A 220 6.70 -11.53 -3.77
C TYR A 220 7.45 -11.10 -5.03
N GLU A 221 6.82 -10.27 -5.85
CA GLU A 221 7.43 -9.64 -7.02
C GLU A 221 7.18 -8.13 -6.99
N LEU A 222 8.18 -7.38 -7.43
CA LEU A 222 8.14 -5.93 -7.59
C LEU A 222 8.22 -5.60 -9.09
N ILE A 223 7.09 -5.19 -9.67
CA ILE A 223 6.96 -4.89 -11.09
C ILE A 223 6.62 -3.42 -11.26
N VAL A 224 7.60 -2.61 -11.68
CA VAL A 224 7.49 -1.15 -11.66
C VAL A 224 7.41 -0.58 -13.08
N LEU A 225 6.66 0.51 -13.23
CA LEU A 225 6.61 1.30 -14.45
C LEU A 225 7.68 2.39 -14.42
N ASP A 226 8.46 2.55 -15.48
CA ASP A 226 9.55 3.55 -15.53
C ASP A 226 9.03 4.98 -15.33
N GLU A 227 7.81 5.28 -15.80
CA GLU A 227 7.14 6.57 -15.57
C GLU A 227 6.98 6.91 -14.08
N HIS A 228 6.70 5.90 -13.25
CA HIS A 228 6.66 6.05 -11.79
C HIS A 228 8.04 6.37 -11.23
N LEU A 229 9.08 5.62 -11.64
CA LEU A 229 10.45 5.85 -11.19
C LEU A 229 10.96 7.26 -11.56
N LYS A 230 10.64 7.73 -12.77
CA LYS A 230 10.98 9.09 -13.24
C LYS A 230 10.26 10.16 -12.43
N THR A 231 8.97 9.96 -12.15
CA THR A 231 8.17 10.89 -11.34
C THR A 231 8.73 11.02 -9.92
N GLN A 232 9.29 9.93 -9.38
CA GLN A 232 9.99 9.91 -8.10
C GLN A 232 11.45 10.39 -8.17
N GLN A 233 11.93 10.82 -9.34
CA GLN A 233 13.30 11.27 -9.58
C GLN A 233 14.38 10.21 -9.27
N LEU A 234 14.02 8.92 -9.40
CA LEU A 234 14.94 7.81 -9.12
C LEU A 234 15.77 7.40 -10.34
N ILE A 235 15.31 7.73 -11.55
CA ILE A 235 16.00 7.42 -12.81
C ILE A 235 15.92 8.61 -13.78
N GLU A 236 16.92 8.76 -14.63
CA GLU A 236 16.96 9.79 -15.68
C GLU A 236 16.23 9.35 -16.97
N GLU A 237 15.90 10.31 -17.84
CA GLU A 237 15.31 10.00 -19.15
C GLU A 237 16.29 9.20 -20.03
N GLY A 238 15.95 7.95 -20.33
CA GLY A 238 16.72 7.09 -21.24
C GLY A 238 17.70 6.13 -20.56
N GLN A 239 17.71 6.07 -19.23
CA GLN A 239 18.48 5.06 -18.49
C GLN A 239 17.93 3.66 -18.77
N GLN A 240 18.76 2.80 -19.39
CA GLN A 240 18.35 1.45 -19.83
C GLN A 240 18.57 0.36 -18.78
N GLU A 241 19.51 0.55 -17.84
CA GLU A 241 19.75 -0.38 -16.75
C GLU A 241 19.36 0.26 -15.42
N VAL A 242 18.33 -0.29 -14.80
CA VAL A 242 17.89 0.03 -13.45
C VAL A 242 17.98 -1.22 -12.62
N THR A 243 18.83 -1.19 -11.58
CA THR A 243 18.96 -2.28 -10.61
C THR A 243 18.28 -1.88 -9.31
N TYR A 244 17.72 -2.86 -8.61
CA TYR A 244 17.07 -2.62 -7.32
C TYR A 244 18.01 -1.93 -6.32
N ALA A 245 19.28 -2.39 -6.26
CA ALA A 245 20.31 -1.81 -5.38
C ALA A 245 20.71 -0.37 -5.73
N GLY A 246 20.41 0.11 -6.94
CA GLY A 246 20.63 1.50 -7.33
C GLY A 246 19.45 2.42 -7.03
N LEU A 247 18.30 1.86 -6.65
CA LEU A 247 17.09 2.60 -6.25
C LEU A 247 16.96 2.75 -4.73
N ASP A 248 17.60 1.85 -3.96
CA ASP A 248 17.76 1.90 -2.50
C ASP A 248 18.82 2.93 -2.07
#